data_AF-A0AA51PFH3-F1
#
_entry.id   AF-A0AA51PFH3-F1
#
_cell.length_a   1.000
_cell.length_b   1.000
_cell.length_c   1.000
_cell.angle_alpha   90.00
_cell.angle_beta   90.00
_cell.angle_gamma   90.00
#
_symmetry.space_group_name_H-M   'P 1'
#
loop_
_entity.id
_entity.type
_entity.pdbx_description
1 polymer ?
#
loop_
_entity_poly.entity_id
_entity_poly.type
_entity_poly.pdbx_seq_one_letter_code
_entity_poly.pdbx_strand_id
1 'polypeptide(L)'
;GSLGNLSIETFRMENIEELRQYYDLNVFKVISLNTQFLKIFKEVEDRVIIVNITSLCAIKPMGGMAYYCSGKAAREMYFKVLAEEKKNIRVLNYSPGPVETAMIDHVLAEAVNENLKDVFISFKNQGSLLKPEITAKKCVKVLL
;
A
#
# COMPACT_ATOMS: atom_id res chain seq x y z
N GLY A 1 1.88 5.45 5.20
CA GLY A 1 2.75 4.28 4.94
C GLY A 1 3.97 4.75 4.18
N SER A 2 5.04 3.95 4.15
CA SER A 2 6.31 4.26 3.49
C SER A 2 6.65 3.23 2.42
N LEU A 3 7.66 3.54 1.58
CA LEU A 3 8.24 2.59 0.61
C LEU A 3 9.20 1.58 1.24
N GLY A 4 9.71 1.88 2.44
CA GLY A 4 10.83 1.17 3.04
C GLY A 4 12.15 1.65 2.44
N ASN A 5 13.23 0.90 2.68
CA ASN A 5 14.56 1.25 2.20
C ASN A 5 14.73 0.84 0.74
N LEU A 6 14.96 1.82 -0.13
CA LEU A 6 15.19 1.62 -1.56
C LEU A 6 16.67 1.60 -1.94
N SER A 7 17.55 1.99 -1.02
CA SER A 7 18.99 2.19 -1.22
C SER A 7 19.80 0.90 -1.03
N ILE A 8 19.12 -0.23 -0.81
CA ILE A 8 19.73 -1.55 -0.67
C ILE A 8 19.09 -2.55 -1.63
N GLU A 9 19.91 -3.45 -2.17
CA GLU A 9 19.43 -4.54 -3.01
C GLU A 9 18.65 -5.56 -2.19
N THR A 10 17.60 -6.14 -2.76
CA THR A 10 16.69 -7.04 -2.04
C THR A 10 17.39 -8.22 -1.37
N PHE A 11 18.41 -8.80 -2.00
CA PHE A 11 19.16 -9.94 -1.45
C PHE A 11 20.19 -9.55 -0.38
N ARG A 12 20.33 -8.25 -0.07
CA ARG A 12 21.23 -7.70 0.95
C ARG A 12 20.47 -7.08 2.13
N MET A 13 19.19 -7.37 2.25
CA MET A 13 18.33 -6.89 3.35
C MET A 13 18.61 -7.66 4.64
N GLU A 14 19.63 -7.23 5.38
CA GLU A 14 20.10 -7.90 6.60
C GLU A 14 19.64 -7.21 7.90
N ASN A 15 19.24 -5.94 7.83
CA ASN A 15 18.82 -5.16 8.99
C ASN A 15 17.40 -5.53 9.44
N ILE A 16 17.32 -6.50 10.36
CA ILE A 16 16.05 -6.98 10.91
C ILE A 16 15.28 -5.87 11.65
N GLU A 17 15.96 -4.92 12.27
CA GLU A 17 15.28 -3.86 13.02
C GLU A 17 14.59 -2.85 12.08
N GLU A 18 15.25 -2.51 10.98
CA GLU A 18 14.63 -1.71 9.91
C GLU A 18 13.41 -2.43 9.30
N LEU A 19 13.51 -3.74 9.08
CA LEU A 19 12.37 -4.58 8.68
C LEU A 19 11.23 -4.53 9.69
N ARG A 20 11.52 -4.69 10.98
CA ARG A 20 10.50 -4.61 12.04
C ARG A 20 9.83 -3.24 12.06
N GLN A 21 10.59 -2.15 11.97
CA GLN A 21 10.04 -0.80 11.95
C GLN A 21 9.16 -0.56 10.72
N TYR A 22 9.58 -1.04 9.55
CA TYR A 22 8.78 -0.96 8.34
C TYR A 22 7.44 -1.70 8.50
N TYR A 23 7.48 -2.95 8.98
CA TYR A 23 6.28 -3.76 9.18
C TYR A 23 5.40 -3.24 10.31
N ASP A 24 5.99 -2.70 11.38
CA ASP A 24 5.26 -2.07 12.47
C ASP A 24 4.40 -0.92 11.95
N LEU A 25 5.01 0.01 11.19
CA LEU A 25 4.29 1.13 10.60
C LEU A 25 3.26 0.70 9.56
N ASN A 26 3.66 -0.15 8.61
CA ASN A 26 2.88 -0.39 7.41
C ASN A 26 1.87 -1.53 7.57
N VAL A 27 2.08 -2.46 8.50
CA VAL A 27 1.25 -3.66 8.70
C VAL A 27 0.69 -3.71 10.12
N PHE A 28 1.52 -3.79 11.16
CA PHE A 28 1.05 -4.08 12.53
C PHE A 28 0.15 -2.97 13.08
N LYS A 29 0.56 -1.70 12.94
CA LYS A 29 -0.26 -0.55 13.36
C LYS A 29 -1.56 -0.43 12.58
N VAL A 30 -1.57 -0.85 11.32
CA VAL A 30 -2.79 -0.85 10.49
C VAL A 30 -3.78 -1.91 10.96
N ILE A 31 -3.27 -3.12 11.24
CA ILE A 31 -4.07 -4.20 11.82
C ILE A 31 -4.63 -3.74 13.17
N SER A 32 -3.76 -3.28 14.07
CA SER A 32 -4.12 -2.84 15.42
C SER A 32 -5.18 -1.73 15.39
N LEU A 33 -5.01 -0.70 14.54
CA LEU A 33 -5.99 0.38 14.37
C LEU A 33 -7.36 -0.17 13.98
N ASN A 34 -7.42 -1.05 12.98
CA ASN A 34 -8.69 -1.61 12.52
C ASN A 34 -9.31 -2.56 13.55
N THR A 35 -8.50 -3.32 14.28
CA THR A 35 -8.97 -4.15 15.40
C THR A 35 -9.65 -3.31 16.48
N GLN A 36 -9.04 -2.19 16.89
CA GLN A 36 -9.64 -1.31 17.90
C GLN A 36 -10.86 -0.57 17.36
N PHE A 37 -10.80 -0.09 16.13
CA PHE A 37 -11.94 0.55 15.46
C PHE A 37 -13.17 -0.36 15.44
N LEU A 38 -13.02 -1.62 15.03
CA LEU A 38 -14.13 -2.58 14.98
C LEU A 38 -14.70 -2.91 16.37
N LYS A 39 -13.88 -2.90 17.42
CA LYS A 39 -14.36 -3.09 18.80
C LYS A 39 -15.25 -1.93 19.25
N ILE A 40 -14.91 -0.70 18.87
CA ILE A 40 -15.65 0.51 19.25
C ILE A 40 -16.98 0.59 18.49
N PHE A 41 -16.99 0.27 17.19
CA PHE A 41 -18.15 0.45 16.32
C PHE A 41 -18.99 -0.83 16.11
N LYS A 42 -18.92 -1.79 17.04
CA LYS A 42 -19.62 -3.09 16.94
C LYS A 42 -21.15 -2.98 16.81
N GLU A 43 -21.76 -1.93 17.35
CA GLU A 43 -23.23 -1.73 17.33
C GLU A 43 -23.73 -1.14 16.00
N VAL A 44 -22.82 -0.72 15.12
CA VAL A 44 -23.13 -0.12 13.80
C VAL A 44 -22.28 -0.76 12.70
N GLU A 45 -21.97 -2.05 12.83
CA GLU A 45 -21.12 -2.79 11.87
C GLU A 45 -21.65 -2.68 10.43
N ASP A 46 -22.97 -2.66 10.24
CA ASP A 46 -23.64 -2.50 8.94
C ASP A 46 -23.28 -1.20 8.20
N ARG A 47 -22.79 -0.20 8.94
CA ARG A 47 -22.36 1.10 8.40
C ARG A 47 -20.85 1.22 8.27
N VAL A 48 -20.09 0.22 8.73
CA VAL A 48 -18.63 0.24 8.70
C VAL A 48 -18.13 -0.05 7.30
N ILE A 49 -17.34 0.88 6.76
CA ILE A 49 -16.59 0.73 5.53
C ILE A 49 -15.10 0.89 5.83
N ILE A 50 -14.31 -0.14 5.54
CA ILE A 50 -12.86 -0.12 5.65
C ILE A 50 -12.26 -0.07 4.25
N VAL A 51 -11.41 0.92 3.99
CA VAL A 51 -10.69 1.05 2.73
C VAL A 51 -9.19 0.92 2.97
N ASN A 52 -8.58 -0.13 2.45
CA ASN A 52 -7.14 -0.30 2.42
C ASN A 52 -6.59 0.19 1.09
N ILE A 53 -5.79 1.26 1.14
CA ILE A 53 -5.05 1.75 -0.03
C ILE A 53 -3.88 0.78 -0.31
N THR A 54 -4.10 -0.13 -1.25
CA THR A 54 -3.14 -1.14 -1.71
C THR A 54 -2.32 -0.61 -2.90
N SER A 55 -1.67 -1.50 -3.64
CA SER A 55 -0.93 -1.19 -4.87
C SER A 55 -0.90 -2.42 -5.77
N LEU A 56 -0.60 -2.24 -7.06
CA LEU A 56 -0.23 -3.36 -7.94
C LEU A 56 0.92 -4.19 -7.34
N CYS A 57 1.81 -3.57 -6.56
CA CYS A 57 2.90 -4.22 -5.84
C CYS A 57 2.45 -5.27 -4.81
N ALA A 58 1.17 -5.31 -4.43
CA ALA A 58 0.63 -6.35 -3.55
C ALA A 58 0.50 -7.71 -4.25
N ILE A 59 0.40 -7.71 -5.59
CA ILE A 59 0.10 -8.91 -6.38
C ILE A 59 1.09 -9.15 -7.53
N LYS A 60 1.88 -8.14 -7.90
CA LYS A 60 2.97 -8.27 -8.87
C LYS A 60 4.29 -7.79 -8.26
N PRO A 61 5.38 -8.53 -8.43
CA PRO A 61 6.68 -8.11 -7.93
C PRO A 61 7.19 -6.89 -8.71
N MET A 62 7.87 -5.99 -7.99
CA MET A 62 8.62 -4.87 -8.56
C MET A 62 10.02 -4.87 -7.93
N GLY A 63 11.04 -5.11 -8.77
CA GLY A 63 12.43 -5.21 -8.32
C GLY A 63 12.87 -3.95 -7.57
N GLY A 64 13.63 -4.12 -6.48
CA GLY A 64 14.04 -3.01 -5.61
C GLY A 64 12.97 -2.50 -4.63
N MET A 65 11.74 -3.02 -4.68
CA MET A 65 10.65 -2.61 -3.79
C MET A 65 10.21 -3.71 -2.81
N ALA A 66 11.12 -4.56 -2.33
CA ALA A 66 10.77 -5.73 -1.53
C ALA A 66 10.03 -5.40 -0.23
N TYR A 67 10.46 -4.38 0.52
CA TYR A 67 9.71 -3.83 1.66
C TYR A 67 8.26 -3.50 1.26
N TYR A 68 8.10 -2.67 0.23
CA TYR A 68 6.81 -2.20 -0.23
C TYR A 68 5.89 -3.32 -0.73
N CYS A 69 6.39 -4.19 -1.62
CA CYS A 69 5.64 -5.30 -2.18
C CYS A 69 5.13 -6.24 -1.07
N SER A 70 6.03 -6.69 -0.19
CA SER A 70 5.69 -7.63 0.88
C SER A 70 4.73 -7.01 1.90
N GLY A 71 4.94 -5.74 2.29
CA GLY A 71 4.04 -5.01 3.18
C GLY A 71 2.64 -4.83 2.58
N LYS A 72 2.54 -4.49 1.28
CA LYS A 72 1.24 -4.34 0.60
C LYS A 72 0.53 -5.69 0.44
N ALA A 73 1.25 -6.75 0.10
CA ALA A 73 0.70 -8.11 0.02
C ALA A 73 0.13 -8.57 1.38
N ALA A 74 0.90 -8.37 2.46
CA ALA A 74 0.47 -8.73 3.82
C ALA A 74 -0.82 -7.98 4.23
N ARG A 75 -0.87 -6.66 3.99
CA ARG A 75 -2.08 -5.87 4.27
C ARG A 75 -3.27 -6.33 3.45
N GLU A 76 -3.07 -6.55 2.14
CA GLU A 76 -4.16 -6.94 1.26
C GLU A 76 -4.76 -8.28 1.68
N MET A 77 -3.91 -9.25 2.04
CA MET A 77 -4.38 -10.54 2.56
C MET A 77 -5.10 -10.39 3.90
N TYR A 78 -4.57 -9.60 4.83
CA TYR A 78 -5.24 -9.32 6.10
C TYR A 78 -6.68 -8.80 5.88
N PHE A 79 -6.86 -7.82 4.98
CA PHE A 79 -8.19 -7.27 4.71
C PHE A 79 -9.10 -8.25 3.95
N LYS A 80 -8.54 -9.15 3.13
CA LYS A 80 -9.31 -10.25 2.51
C LYS A 80 -9.83 -11.22 3.57
N VAL A 81 -8.98 -11.63 4.52
CA VAL A 81 -9.38 -12.48 5.66
C VAL A 81 -10.44 -11.79 6.52
N LEU A 82 -10.24 -10.51 6.85
CA LEU A 82 -11.22 -9.75 7.63
C LEU A 82 -12.59 -9.68 6.92
N ALA A 83 -12.62 -9.47 5.61
CA ALA A 83 -13.85 -9.48 4.82
C ALA A 83 -14.50 -10.87 4.77
N GLU A 84 -13.69 -11.93 4.86
CA GLU A 84 -14.21 -13.30 4.93
C GLU A 84 -14.88 -13.57 6.28
N GLU A 85 -14.29 -13.10 7.38
CA GLU A 85 -14.78 -13.33 8.74
C GLU A 85 -15.95 -12.39 9.15
N LYS A 86 -15.94 -11.14 8.69
CA LYS A 86 -16.92 -10.10 9.09
C LYS A 86 -17.79 -9.70 7.91
N LYS A 87 -18.87 -10.46 7.66
CA LYS A 87 -19.77 -10.23 6.52
C LYS A 87 -20.64 -8.97 6.62
N ASN A 88 -20.81 -8.42 7.83
CA ASN A 88 -21.65 -7.23 8.05
C ASN A 88 -20.93 -5.91 7.74
N ILE A 89 -19.60 -5.91 7.60
CA ILE A 89 -18.83 -4.74 7.23
C ILE A 89 -18.48 -4.78 5.74
N ARG A 90 -18.21 -3.61 5.15
CA ARG A 90 -17.70 -3.51 3.78
C ARG A 90 -16.19 -3.28 3.82
N VAL A 91 -15.42 -4.11 3.12
CA VAL A 91 -13.97 -3.96 3.02
C VAL A 91 -13.57 -3.80 1.56
N LEU A 92 -12.78 -2.77 1.25
CA LEU A 92 -12.25 -2.50 -0.08
C LEU A 92 -10.72 -2.44 -0.06
N ASN A 93 -10.08 -3.28 -0.85
CA ASN A 93 -8.67 -3.10 -1.25
C ASN A 93 -8.63 -2.25 -2.52
N TYR A 94 -8.21 -1.00 -2.41
CA TYR A 94 -8.20 -0.05 -3.52
C TYR A 94 -6.76 0.26 -3.96
N SER A 95 -6.42 -0.08 -5.20
CA SER A 95 -5.15 0.31 -5.82
C SER A 95 -5.37 1.62 -6.60
N PRO A 96 -4.70 2.72 -6.22
CA PRO A 96 -4.97 4.02 -6.82
C PRO A 96 -4.37 4.21 -8.22
N GLY A 97 -3.60 3.24 -8.72
CA GLY A 97 -2.78 3.40 -9.93
C GLY A 97 -1.49 4.18 -9.67
N PRO A 98 -0.70 4.47 -10.72
CA PRO A 98 0.46 5.34 -10.61
C PRO A 98 -0.01 6.79 -10.44
N VAL A 99 0.19 7.37 -9.25
CA VAL A 99 -0.27 8.72 -8.91
C VAL A 99 0.92 9.67 -8.85
N GLU A 100 0.76 10.85 -9.45
CA GLU A 100 1.74 11.94 -9.35
C GLU A 100 1.82 12.42 -7.90
N THR A 101 2.83 11.95 -7.18
CA THR A 101 3.07 12.26 -5.77
C THR A 101 4.58 12.32 -5.53
N ALA A 102 4.98 12.87 -4.37
CA ALA A 102 6.37 12.88 -3.92
C ALA A 102 7.00 11.47 -3.81
N MET A 103 6.21 10.40 -3.87
CA MET A 103 6.69 9.03 -3.97
C MET A 103 7.60 8.82 -5.18
N ILE A 104 7.27 9.45 -6.32
CA ILE A 104 8.04 9.28 -7.56
C ILE A 104 9.43 9.88 -7.38
N ASP A 105 9.51 11.11 -6.90
CA ASP A 105 10.78 11.81 -6.69
C ASP A 105 11.64 11.06 -5.66
N HIS A 106 11.03 10.50 -4.61
CA HIS A 106 11.73 9.70 -3.62
C HIS A 106 12.31 8.39 -4.21
N VAL A 107 11.57 7.70 -5.10
CA VAL A 107 12.10 6.52 -5.79
C VAL A 107 13.28 6.89 -6.67
N LEU A 108 13.16 7.97 -7.45
CA LEU A 108 14.22 8.42 -8.35
C LEU A 108 15.48 8.86 -7.61
N ALA A 109 15.33 9.44 -6.42
CA ALA A 109 16.44 9.88 -5.58
C ALA A 109 17.14 8.73 -4.85
N GLU A 110 16.38 7.79 -4.26
CA GLU A 110 16.93 6.86 -3.26
C GLU A 110 17.17 5.44 -3.79
N ALA A 111 16.54 5.04 -4.89
CA ALA A 111 16.62 3.66 -5.35
C ALA A 111 18.03 3.28 -5.80
N VAL A 112 18.53 2.13 -5.37
CA VAL A 112 19.76 1.54 -5.91
C VAL A 112 19.50 0.72 -7.17
N ASN A 113 18.25 0.27 -7.37
CA ASN A 113 17.86 -0.51 -8.53
C ASN A 113 17.61 0.40 -9.75
N GLU A 114 18.50 0.37 -10.74
CA GLU A 114 18.38 1.22 -11.94
C GLU A 114 17.15 0.89 -12.80
N ASN A 115 16.80 -0.39 -12.94
CA ASN A 115 15.57 -0.78 -13.66
C ASN A 115 14.30 -0.19 -13.00
N LEU A 116 14.28 -0.08 -11.67
CA LEU A 116 13.20 0.57 -10.94
C LEU A 116 13.13 2.07 -11.27
N LYS A 117 14.27 2.75 -11.33
CA LYS A 117 14.32 4.16 -11.75
C LYS A 117 13.79 4.32 -13.18
N ASP A 118 14.22 3.48 -14.11
CA ASP A 118 13.77 3.53 -15.51
C ASP A 118 12.26 3.36 -15.63
N VAL A 119 11.66 2.44 -14.85
CA VAL A 119 10.21 2.28 -14.78
C VAL A 119 9.54 3.57 -14.32
N PHE A 120 10.02 4.21 -13.26
CA PHE A 120 9.43 5.43 -12.72
C PHE A 120 9.65 6.65 -13.65
N ILE A 121 10.79 6.74 -14.33
CA ILE A 121 11.05 7.73 -15.38
C ILE A 121 10.05 7.54 -16.53
N SER A 122 9.81 6.29 -16.94
CA SER A 122 8.85 5.99 -17.99
C SER A 122 7.44 6.45 -17.63
N PHE A 123 7.02 6.30 -16.36
CA PHE A 123 5.72 6.78 -15.91
C PHE A 123 5.57 8.29 -16.08
N LYS A 124 6.62 9.05 -15.74
CA LYS A 124 6.68 10.50 -15.89
C LYS A 124 6.66 10.93 -17.36
N ASN A 125 7.46 10.29 -18.20
CA ASN A 125 7.60 10.66 -19.61
C ASN A 125 6.38 10.30 -20.48
N GLN A 126 5.69 9.18 -20.16
CA GLN A 126 4.55 8.71 -20.93
C GLN A 126 3.23 9.38 -20.55
N GLY A 127 3.22 10.32 -19.59
CA GLY A 127 2.00 10.96 -19.11
C GLY A 127 1.01 9.99 -18.45
N SER A 128 1.51 8.83 -17.98
CA SER A 128 0.71 7.76 -17.40
C SER A 128 0.28 8.01 -15.95
N LEU A 129 0.80 9.10 -15.34
CA LEU A 129 0.52 9.46 -13.96
C LEU A 129 -0.88 10.08 -13.81
N LEU A 130 -1.62 9.58 -12.83
CA LEU A 130 -2.90 10.15 -12.44
C LEU A 130 -2.69 11.28 -11.44
N LYS A 131 -3.51 12.34 -11.56
CA LYS A 131 -3.64 13.33 -10.49
C LYS A 131 -4.35 12.70 -9.28
N PRO A 132 -3.98 13.05 -8.03
CA PRO A 132 -4.62 12.51 -6.83
C PRO A 132 -6.15 12.63 -6.81
N GLU A 133 -6.70 13.73 -7.34
CA GLU A 133 -8.14 13.97 -7.33
C GLU A 133 -8.90 12.99 -8.24
N ILE A 134 -8.28 12.53 -9.32
CA ILE A 134 -8.90 11.60 -10.27
C ILE A 134 -9.07 10.23 -9.61
N THR A 135 -8.03 9.72 -8.98
CA THR A 135 -8.07 8.43 -8.28
C THR A 135 -8.95 8.49 -7.03
N ALA A 136 -8.91 9.60 -6.28
CA ALA A 136 -9.80 9.81 -5.13
C ALA A 136 -11.29 9.81 -5.54
N LYS A 137 -11.66 10.52 -6.61
CA LYS A 137 -13.02 10.51 -7.15
C LYS A 137 -13.45 9.10 -7.59
N LYS A 138 -12.55 8.36 -8.21
CA LYS A 138 -12.82 6.96 -8.61
C LYS A 138 -13.03 6.07 -7.39
N CYS A 139 -12.23 6.21 -6.33
CA CYS A 139 -12.41 5.48 -5.08
C CYS A 139 -13.79 5.74 -4.47
N VAL A 140 -14.19 7.00 -4.33
CA VAL A 140 -15.51 7.36 -3.78
C VAL A 140 -16.65 6.77 -4.62
N LYS A 141 -16.55 6.82 -5.95
CA LYS A 141 -17.53 6.23 -6.86
C LYS A 141 -17.68 4.70 -6.72
N VAL A 142 -16.65 3.99 -6.22
CA VAL A 142 -16.73 2.55 -5.95
C VAL A 142 -17.42 2.26 -4.60
N LEU A 143 -17.41 3.23 -3.67
CA LEU A 143 -18.00 3.09 -2.35
C LEU A 143 -19.49 3.45 -2.31
N LEU A 144 -19.91 4.40 -3.15
CA LEU A 144 -21.30 4.80 -3.39
C LEU A 144 -22.02 3.76 -4.25
#